data_AF-A0A1F6KTP3-F1
#
_entry.id   AF-A0A1F6KTP3-F1
#
_cell.length_a   1.000
_cell.length_b   1.000
_cell.length_c   1.000
_cell.angle_alpha   90.00
_cell.angle_beta   90.00
_cell.angle_gamma   90.00
#
_symmetry.space_group_name_H-M   'P 1'
#
loop_
_entity.id
_entity.type
_entity.pdbx_description
1 polymer ?
#
loop_
_entity_poly.entity_id
_entity_poly.type
_entity_poly.pdbx_seq_one_letter_code
_entity_poly.pdbx_strand_id
1 'polypeptide(L)'
;MIKPSLSFFSAAWRSGFSDFSKFCKFFFSYLKKKVITMSIVFESYKNNLVKLFTIKRGRYNRPFMHIAAMGVLGIGVIVSPFLADTYPLFEEQQNNLQISSPNSKESIVVSSDVFQTIKSVKPRDKILDYTVERGDTLSTIAEKFDISIETIRWANNLFNDNIAVGDSLKILPVTGISYKVAKGDSVYSIAKKLDTEAQKIVDFPFNDFANPETFSLVEGQMLIVPDGVKPAEQPTFRRQTYIAQGPVAISGMGFTWPIRGIITQFSSWYHTALDIATSYGTPVVSAQNGAVESVSVGTWDGGYGTNVRVRNGDVETLYSHLSGINVSVGQQVNAGSTVLGWIGMTGRTTGPHLHFEVRKGSSLVNPLPYLQ
;
A
#
# COMPACT_ATOMS: atom_id res chain seq x y z
N MET A 1 -11.17 26.36 -88.79
CA MET A 1 -12.30 25.90 -87.96
C MET A 1 -11.81 25.73 -86.52
N ILE A 2 -12.39 26.55 -85.62
CA ILE A 2 -12.39 26.52 -84.14
C ILE A 2 -11.03 26.29 -83.44
N LYS A 3 -10.34 27.38 -83.08
CA LYS A 3 -9.33 27.39 -82.01
C LYS A 3 -10.03 27.18 -80.66
N PRO A 4 -9.63 26.21 -79.81
CA PRO A 4 -10.03 26.26 -78.41
C PRO A 4 -9.25 27.40 -77.74
N SER A 5 -9.95 28.34 -77.15
CA SER A 5 -9.35 29.49 -76.48
C SER A 5 -8.55 29.04 -75.26
N LEU A 6 -7.32 29.54 -75.12
CA LEU A 6 -6.50 29.42 -73.90
C LEU A 6 -7.17 29.98 -72.62
N SER A 7 -8.34 30.62 -72.74
CA SER A 7 -9.14 31.09 -71.62
C SER A 7 -9.79 29.98 -70.79
N PHE A 8 -10.08 28.81 -71.39
CA PHE A 8 -10.79 27.72 -70.69
C PHE A 8 -9.94 27.02 -69.62
N PHE A 9 -8.64 26.83 -69.88
CA PHE A 9 -7.74 26.15 -68.93
C PHE A 9 -7.43 27.01 -67.69
N SER A 10 -7.37 28.33 -67.84
CA SER A 10 -7.10 29.25 -66.72
C SER A 10 -8.28 29.42 -65.76
N ALA A 11 -9.51 29.26 -66.25
CA ALA A 11 -10.74 29.37 -65.46
C ALA A 11 -10.95 28.12 -64.58
N ALA A 12 -10.69 26.93 -65.12
CA ALA A 12 -10.84 25.65 -64.41
C ALA A 12 -9.86 25.48 -63.23
N TRP A 13 -8.65 26.03 -63.34
CA TRP A 13 -7.66 25.96 -62.26
C TRP A 13 -7.94 26.98 -61.15
N ARG A 14 -8.46 28.16 -61.49
CA ARG A 14 -8.91 29.15 -60.51
C ARG A 14 -10.16 28.68 -59.75
N SER A 15 -11.08 27.98 -60.41
CA SER A 15 -12.24 27.37 -59.72
C SER A 15 -11.82 26.24 -58.78
N GLY A 16 -10.90 25.36 -59.20
CA GLY A 16 -10.41 24.25 -58.37
C GLY A 16 -9.72 24.69 -57.08
N PHE A 17 -8.91 25.76 -57.12
CA PHE A 17 -8.28 26.29 -55.90
C PHE A 17 -9.30 26.93 -54.94
N SER A 18 -10.35 27.55 -55.51
CA SER A 18 -11.46 28.10 -54.72
C SER A 18 -12.26 26.99 -54.03
N ASP A 19 -12.47 25.86 -54.72
CA ASP A 19 -13.24 24.74 -54.20
C ASP A 19 -12.42 23.93 -53.20
N PHE A 20 -11.11 23.78 -53.39
CA PHE A 20 -10.20 23.22 -52.38
C PHE A 20 -10.18 24.08 -51.11
N SER A 21 -10.12 25.41 -51.24
CA SER A 21 -10.20 26.31 -50.08
C SER A 21 -11.53 26.18 -49.33
N LYS A 22 -12.66 26.07 -50.06
CA LYS A 22 -13.98 25.79 -49.46
C LYS A 22 -14.00 24.44 -48.75
N PHE A 23 -13.42 23.40 -49.37
CA PHE A 23 -13.30 22.07 -48.76
C PHE A 23 -12.46 22.10 -47.49
N CYS A 24 -11.29 22.75 -47.48
CA CYS A 24 -10.46 22.88 -46.29
C CYS A 24 -11.17 23.64 -45.16
N LYS A 25 -11.89 24.73 -45.48
CA LYS A 25 -12.70 25.47 -44.51
C LYS A 25 -13.83 24.62 -43.95
N PHE A 26 -14.52 23.86 -44.80
CA PHE A 26 -15.55 22.92 -44.39
C PHE A 26 -14.98 21.82 -43.49
N PHE A 27 -13.88 21.18 -43.90
CA PHE A 27 -13.22 20.11 -43.17
C PHE A 27 -12.76 20.57 -41.80
N PHE A 28 -12.12 21.73 -41.71
CA PHE A 28 -11.70 22.31 -40.44
C PHE A 28 -12.88 22.65 -39.54
N SER A 29 -13.96 23.21 -40.09
CA SER A 29 -15.20 23.48 -39.35
C SER A 29 -15.86 22.20 -38.84
N TYR A 30 -15.93 21.16 -39.68
CA TYR A 30 -16.44 19.84 -39.32
C TYR A 30 -15.62 19.20 -38.20
N LEU A 31 -14.30 19.20 -38.33
CA LEU A 31 -13.38 18.63 -37.36
C LEU A 31 -13.48 19.38 -36.02
N LYS A 32 -13.45 20.71 -36.06
CA LYS A 32 -13.64 21.56 -34.87
C LYS A 32 -14.96 21.25 -34.18
N LYS A 33 -16.07 21.15 -34.92
CA LYS A 33 -17.37 20.81 -34.37
C LYS A 33 -17.35 19.43 -33.72
N LYS A 34 -16.76 18.43 -34.37
CA LYS A 34 -16.69 17.07 -33.85
C LYS A 34 -15.86 16.98 -32.56
N VAL A 35 -14.71 17.64 -32.52
CA VAL A 35 -13.82 17.70 -31.34
C VAL A 35 -14.50 18.42 -30.17
N ILE A 36 -15.16 19.55 -30.42
CA ILE A 36 -15.88 20.29 -29.37
C ILE A 36 -17.04 19.45 -28.82
N THR A 37 -17.86 18.85 -29.70
CA THR A 37 -18.96 17.98 -29.27
C THR A 37 -18.44 16.79 -28.46
N MET A 38 -17.35 16.15 -28.91
CA MET A 38 -16.73 15.05 -28.17
C MET A 38 -16.22 15.51 -26.80
N SER A 39 -15.60 16.69 -26.71
CA SER A 39 -15.07 17.24 -25.46
C SER A 39 -16.18 17.54 -24.46
N ILE A 40 -17.31 18.11 -24.90
CA ILE A 40 -18.48 18.38 -24.04
C ILE A 40 -19.09 17.07 -23.52
N VAL A 41 -19.24 16.08 -24.39
CA VAL A 41 -19.73 14.75 -23.99
C VAL A 41 -18.78 14.12 -22.99
N PHE A 42 -17.48 14.14 -23.26
CA PHE A 42 -16.46 13.62 -22.36
C PHE A 42 -16.51 14.28 -20.98
N GLU A 43 -16.58 15.61 -20.91
CA GLU A 43 -16.68 16.35 -19.64
C GLU A 43 -17.92 15.97 -18.82
N SER A 44 -19.06 15.77 -19.48
CA SER A 44 -20.30 15.32 -18.83
C SER A 44 -20.14 13.93 -18.20
N TYR A 45 -19.53 12.99 -18.92
CA TYR A 45 -19.29 11.63 -18.41
C TYR A 45 -18.17 11.56 -17.37
N LYS A 46 -17.12 12.39 -17.51
CA LYS A 46 -16.00 12.47 -16.57
C LYS A 46 -16.51 12.76 -15.15
N ASN A 47 -17.42 13.72 -15.01
CA ASN A 47 -17.94 14.11 -13.70
C ASN A 47 -18.70 12.97 -13.00
N ASN A 48 -19.39 12.11 -13.75
CA ASN A 48 -20.06 10.94 -13.20
C ASN A 48 -19.08 9.83 -12.80
N LEU A 49 -18.05 9.59 -13.61
CA LEU A 49 -16.96 8.66 -13.27
C LEU A 49 -16.20 9.13 -12.03
N VAL A 50 -15.86 10.42 -11.94
CA VAL A 50 -15.19 11.00 -10.77
C VAL A 50 -16.03 10.84 -9.52
N LYS A 51 -17.35 11.08 -9.59
CA LYS A 51 -18.26 10.84 -8.45
C LYS A 51 -18.25 9.37 -8.03
N LEU A 52 -18.31 8.43 -8.98
CA LEU A 52 -18.25 6.99 -8.72
C LEU A 52 -16.94 6.60 -8.00
N PHE A 53 -15.79 7.13 -8.44
CA PHE A 53 -14.49 6.86 -7.82
C PHE A 53 -14.29 7.58 -6.47
N THR A 54 -14.97 8.69 -6.24
CA THR A 54 -14.90 9.44 -4.98
C THR A 54 -15.79 8.81 -3.90
N ILE A 55 -16.92 8.19 -4.29
CA ILE A 55 -17.78 7.43 -3.39
C ILE A 55 -17.08 6.09 -3.04
N LYS A 56 -16.47 6.05 -1.86
CA LYS A 56 -15.65 4.93 -1.31
C LYS A 56 -14.22 4.87 -1.87
N ARG A 57 -13.45 5.91 -1.53
CA ARG A 57 -12.00 6.00 -1.73
C ARG A 57 -11.32 4.67 -1.34
N GLY A 58 -10.66 4.02 -2.32
CA GLY A 58 -9.85 2.81 -2.12
C GLY A 58 -10.47 1.49 -2.63
N ARG A 59 -11.80 1.30 -2.59
CA ARG A 59 -12.42 0.01 -2.97
C ARG A 59 -12.29 -0.31 -4.46
N TYR A 60 -12.26 0.71 -5.31
CA TYR A 60 -12.23 0.56 -6.77
C TYR A 60 -10.83 0.77 -7.39
N ASN A 61 -9.77 0.91 -6.58
CA ASN A 61 -8.43 1.15 -7.09
C ASN A 61 -7.87 -0.06 -7.88
N ARG A 62 -8.08 -1.28 -7.37
CA ARG A 62 -7.66 -2.52 -8.05
C ARG A 62 -8.32 -2.72 -9.42
N PRO A 63 -9.67 -2.72 -9.55
CA PRO A 63 -10.31 -2.91 -10.85
C PRO A 63 -9.96 -1.78 -11.84
N PHE A 64 -9.78 -0.54 -11.38
CA PHE A 64 -9.32 0.55 -12.24
C PHE A 64 -7.94 0.28 -12.85
N MET A 65 -6.96 -0.15 -12.04
CA MET A 65 -5.61 -0.46 -12.52
C MET A 65 -5.63 -1.60 -13.55
N HIS A 66 -6.46 -2.62 -13.36
CA HIS A 66 -6.60 -3.70 -14.35
C HIS A 66 -7.23 -3.21 -15.66
N ILE A 67 -8.29 -2.41 -15.60
CA ILE A 67 -8.93 -1.86 -16.80
C ILE A 67 -7.97 -0.92 -17.54
N ALA A 68 -7.21 -0.10 -16.83
CA ALA A 68 -6.20 0.78 -17.42
C ALA A 68 -5.08 -0.03 -18.10
N ALA A 69 -4.56 -1.07 -17.44
CA ALA A 69 -3.54 -1.94 -18.00
C ALA A 69 -4.05 -2.69 -19.25
N MET A 70 -5.27 -3.22 -19.22
CA MET A 70 -5.92 -3.84 -20.38
C MET A 70 -6.11 -2.84 -21.53
N GLY A 71 -6.44 -1.59 -21.23
CA GLY A 71 -6.56 -0.52 -22.23
C GLY A 71 -5.23 -0.23 -22.93
N VAL A 72 -4.14 -0.11 -22.17
CA VAL A 72 -2.79 0.11 -22.74
C VAL A 72 -2.35 -1.08 -23.59
N LEU A 73 -2.55 -2.31 -23.11
CA LEU A 73 -2.25 -3.52 -23.88
C LEU A 73 -3.08 -3.60 -25.16
N GLY A 74 -4.38 -3.28 -25.09
CA GLY A 74 -5.26 -3.26 -26.26
C GLY A 74 -4.81 -2.26 -27.31
N ILE A 75 -4.38 -1.05 -26.90
CA ILE A 75 -3.79 -0.07 -27.82
C ILE A 75 -2.51 -0.62 -28.44
N GLY A 76 -1.64 -1.26 -27.65
CA GLY A 76 -0.42 -1.90 -28.13
C GLY A 76 -0.69 -2.95 -29.23
N VAL A 77 -1.69 -3.81 -29.04
CA VAL A 77 -2.08 -4.84 -30.03
C VAL A 77 -2.66 -4.23 -31.31
N ILE A 78 -3.40 -3.11 -31.21
CA ILE A 78 -3.95 -2.43 -32.39
C ILE A 78 -2.86 -1.72 -33.18
N VAL A 79 -1.84 -1.18 -32.50
CA VAL A 79 -0.75 -0.41 -33.11
C VAL A 79 0.40 -1.32 -33.58
N SER A 80 0.55 -2.52 -33.01
CA SER A 80 1.67 -3.42 -33.32
C SER A 80 1.81 -3.80 -34.81
N PRO A 81 0.74 -4.06 -35.60
CA PRO A 81 0.88 -4.39 -37.01
C PRO A 81 1.45 -3.21 -37.81
N PHE A 82 1.01 -1.98 -37.50
CA PHE A 82 1.51 -0.77 -38.16
C PHE A 82 3.00 -0.50 -37.86
N LEU A 83 3.44 -0.77 -36.63
CA LEU A 83 4.84 -0.62 -36.24
C LEU A 83 5.74 -1.70 -36.86
N ALA A 84 5.28 -2.95 -36.92
CA ALA A 84 6.02 -4.05 -37.53
C ALA A 84 6.29 -3.82 -39.02
N ASP A 85 5.30 -3.28 -39.76
CA ASP A 85 5.43 -2.96 -41.19
C ASP A 85 6.37 -1.77 -41.44
N THR A 86 6.51 -0.85 -40.47
CA THR A 86 7.33 0.36 -40.62
C THR A 86 8.78 0.15 -40.17
N TYR A 87 9.03 -0.79 -39.24
CA TYR A 87 10.35 -1.05 -38.66
C TYR A 87 10.62 -2.56 -38.49
N PRO A 88 11.21 -3.23 -39.50
CA PRO A 88 11.63 -4.62 -39.37
C PRO A 88 12.90 -4.68 -38.50
N LEU A 89 12.72 -4.71 -37.17
CA LEU A 89 13.82 -4.73 -36.20
C LEU A 89 14.40 -6.13 -35.93
N PHE A 90 13.89 -7.18 -36.58
CA PHE A 90 14.37 -8.54 -36.43
C PHE A 90 14.42 -9.25 -37.78
N GLU A 91 15.52 -9.04 -38.51
CA GLU A 91 15.92 -9.93 -39.60
C GLU A 91 16.86 -10.99 -39.00
N GLU A 92 16.46 -12.26 -39.11
CA GLU A 92 17.10 -13.40 -38.44
C GLU A 92 18.44 -13.72 -39.11
N GLN A 93 19.54 -13.22 -38.54
CA GLN A 93 20.88 -13.50 -39.04
C GLN A 93 21.34 -14.89 -38.56
N GLN A 94 21.19 -15.91 -39.41
CA GLN A 94 21.78 -17.25 -39.21
C GLN A 94 23.31 -17.18 -39.26
N ASN A 95 23.97 -17.15 -38.11
CA ASN A 95 25.42 -17.32 -38.02
C ASN A 95 25.78 -18.80 -37.87
N ASN A 96 26.31 -19.39 -38.95
CA ASN A 96 26.93 -20.72 -38.93
C ASN A 96 28.26 -20.68 -38.15
N LEU A 97 28.31 -21.34 -37.00
CA LEU A 97 29.55 -21.55 -36.24
C LEU A 97 30.31 -22.77 -36.79
N GLN A 98 31.49 -22.55 -37.38
CA GLN A 98 32.45 -23.61 -37.69
C GLN A 98 33.34 -23.88 -36.48
N ILE A 99 33.30 -25.13 -35.98
CA ILE A 99 34.19 -25.63 -34.93
C ILE A 99 35.42 -26.24 -35.61
N SER A 100 36.61 -25.72 -35.31
CA SER A 100 37.89 -26.29 -35.76
C SER A 100 38.39 -27.34 -34.76
N SER A 101 38.72 -28.54 -35.24
CA SER A 101 39.38 -29.60 -34.45
C SER A 101 40.89 -29.36 -34.30
N PRO A 102 41.51 -29.69 -33.16
CA PRO A 102 42.95 -29.51 -32.97
C PRO A 102 43.76 -30.65 -33.59
N ASN A 103 44.90 -30.30 -34.19
CA ASN A 103 45.84 -31.22 -34.81
C ASN A 103 47.00 -31.58 -33.87
N SER A 104 47.23 -32.88 -33.71
CA SER A 104 48.49 -33.61 -33.43
C SER A 104 49.47 -33.16 -32.33
N LYS A 105 49.60 -34.04 -31.32
CA LYS A 105 50.82 -34.59 -30.69
C LYS A 105 51.91 -33.61 -30.20
N GLU A 106 51.74 -33.15 -28.97
CA GLU A 106 52.86 -32.75 -28.10
C GLU A 106 52.91 -33.72 -26.91
N SER A 107 54.03 -34.43 -26.74
CA SER A 107 54.26 -35.26 -25.56
C SER A 107 54.84 -34.38 -24.46
N ILE A 108 54.02 -34.09 -23.45
CA ILE A 108 54.43 -33.31 -22.27
C ILE A 108 55.30 -34.20 -21.39
N VAL A 109 56.54 -33.79 -21.17
CA VAL A 109 57.43 -34.35 -20.13
C VAL A 109 56.95 -33.81 -18.80
N VAL A 110 56.33 -34.68 -17.99
CA VAL A 110 55.78 -34.33 -16.67
C VAL A 110 56.87 -34.56 -15.60
N SER A 111 57.32 -33.48 -14.97
CA SER A 111 58.23 -33.50 -13.81
C SER A 111 57.55 -34.16 -12.60
N SER A 112 58.33 -34.79 -11.71
CA SER A 112 57.83 -35.53 -10.54
C SER A 112 57.07 -34.70 -9.48
N ASP A 113 56.99 -33.38 -9.64
CA ASP A 113 56.31 -32.46 -8.71
C ASP A 113 54.86 -32.12 -9.13
N VAL A 114 54.31 -32.76 -10.17
CA VAL A 114 52.98 -32.41 -10.74
C VAL A 114 51.80 -33.01 -9.96
N PHE A 115 52.04 -33.97 -9.06
CA PHE A 115 50.97 -34.56 -8.24
C PHE A 115 50.93 -33.93 -6.84
N GLN A 116 50.54 -32.66 -6.75
CA GLN A 116 49.94 -32.20 -5.50
C GLN A 116 48.60 -32.91 -5.35
N THR A 117 48.45 -33.73 -4.31
CA THR A 117 47.14 -34.28 -3.97
C THR A 117 46.27 -33.12 -3.52
N ILE A 118 45.47 -32.59 -4.44
CA ILE A 118 44.40 -31.65 -4.11
C ILE A 118 43.44 -32.43 -3.22
N LYS A 119 43.53 -32.24 -1.91
CA LYS A 119 42.51 -32.76 -1.00
C LYS A 119 41.19 -32.12 -1.42
N SER A 120 40.29 -32.93 -1.96
CA SER A 120 38.92 -32.50 -2.23
C SER A 120 38.32 -32.04 -0.90
N VAL A 121 38.15 -30.73 -0.75
CA VAL A 121 37.45 -30.16 0.40
C VAL A 121 35.98 -30.47 0.16
N LYS A 122 35.48 -31.55 0.79
CA LYS A 122 34.06 -31.87 0.73
C LYS A 122 33.29 -30.69 1.35
N PRO A 123 32.39 -30.03 0.59
CA PRO A 123 31.57 -28.96 1.15
C PRO A 123 30.69 -29.53 2.26
N ARG A 124 30.48 -28.72 3.30
CA ARG A 124 29.60 -29.10 4.41
C ARG A 124 28.17 -29.17 3.90
N ASP A 125 27.50 -30.26 4.24
CA ASP A 125 26.15 -30.59 3.78
C ASP A 125 25.07 -30.39 4.85
N LYS A 126 25.48 -30.21 6.12
CA LYS A 126 24.58 -30.15 7.27
C LYS A 126 25.03 -29.11 8.29
N ILE A 127 24.08 -28.72 9.14
CA ILE A 127 24.35 -27.90 10.32
C ILE A 127 25.15 -28.75 11.31
N LEU A 128 26.26 -28.21 11.81
CA LEU A 128 27.14 -28.86 12.77
C LEU A 128 26.92 -28.25 14.16
N ASP A 129 26.83 -29.10 15.19
CA ASP A 129 26.85 -28.65 16.57
C ASP A 129 28.31 -28.58 17.05
N TYR A 130 28.79 -27.38 17.37
CA TYR A 130 30.15 -27.10 17.82
C TYR A 130 30.16 -26.72 19.30
N THR A 131 31.00 -27.40 20.10
CA THR A 131 31.20 -27.04 21.51
C THR A 131 32.32 -26.02 21.62
N VAL A 132 32.02 -24.87 22.24
CA VAL A 132 32.97 -23.76 22.41
C VAL A 132 34.14 -24.17 23.32
N GLU A 133 35.35 -24.00 22.82
CA GLU A 133 36.59 -24.34 23.53
C GLU A 133 37.21 -23.10 24.22
N ARG A 134 38.21 -23.33 25.08
CA ARG A 134 38.91 -22.24 25.76
C ARG A 134 39.67 -21.38 24.75
N GLY A 135 39.33 -20.10 24.71
CA GLY A 135 39.98 -19.11 23.82
C GLY A 135 39.18 -18.85 22.53
N ASP A 136 38.07 -19.54 22.32
CA ASP A 136 37.18 -19.28 21.20
C ASP A 136 36.44 -17.94 21.36
N THR A 137 36.31 -17.25 20.24
CA THR A 137 35.43 -16.09 20.06
C THR A 137 34.54 -16.35 18.85
N LEU A 138 33.44 -15.62 18.70
CA LEU A 138 32.63 -15.76 17.49
C LEU A 138 33.43 -15.49 16.21
N SER A 139 34.42 -14.59 16.26
CA SER A 139 35.30 -14.29 15.12
C SER A 139 36.21 -15.46 14.75
N THR A 140 36.86 -16.09 15.74
CA THR A 140 37.77 -17.22 15.47
C THR A 140 36.99 -18.45 15.01
N ILE A 141 35.78 -18.66 15.54
CA ILE A 141 34.87 -19.72 15.08
C ILE A 141 34.40 -19.42 13.64
N ALA A 142 33.98 -18.18 13.34
CA ALA A 142 33.57 -17.76 12.02
C ALA A 142 34.67 -18.01 10.96
N GLU A 143 35.91 -17.63 11.26
CA GLU A 143 37.06 -17.84 10.38
C GLU A 143 37.38 -19.34 10.20
N LYS A 144 37.36 -20.12 11.30
CA LYS A 144 37.59 -21.58 11.27
C LYS A 144 36.60 -22.31 10.36
N PHE A 145 35.37 -21.81 10.29
CA PHE A 145 34.28 -22.42 9.52
C PHE A 145 33.95 -21.68 8.23
N ASP A 146 34.69 -20.64 7.85
CA ASP A 146 34.46 -19.82 6.65
C ASP A 146 32.98 -19.36 6.53
N ILE A 147 32.44 -18.80 7.62
CA ILE A 147 31.09 -18.22 7.68
C ILE A 147 31.10 -16.85 8.34
N SER A 148 30.06 -16.04 8.11
CA SER A 148 29.94 -14.75 8.80
C SER A 148 29.63 -14.91 10.29
N ILE A 149 30.08 -13.93 11.08
CA ILE A 149 29.76 -13.83 12.51
C ILE A 149 28.23 -13.71 12.70
N GLU A 150 27.58 -12.94 11.82
CA GLU A 150 26.14 -12.74 11.80
C GLU A 150 25.38 -14.06 11.62
N THR A 151 25.86 -14.95 10.75
CA THR A 151 25.27 -16.28 10.55
C THR A 151 25.31 -17.11 11.83
N ILE A 152 26.42 -17.08 12.57
CA ILE A 152 26.51 -17.77 13.86
C ILE A 152 25.54 -17.16 14.87
N ARG A 153 25.46 -15.82 14.94
CA ARG A 153 24.51 -15.14 15.85
C ARG A 153 23.07 -15.51 15.53
N TRP A 154 22.66 -15.45 14.27
CA TRP A 154 21.29 -15.74 13.85
C TRP A 154 20.91 -17.20 14.06
N ALA A 155 21.82 -18.14 13.79
CA ALA A 155 21.58 -19.57 13.99
C ALA A 155 21.38 -19.96 15.46
N ASN A 156 21.97 -19.18 16.37
CA ASN A 156 22.00 -19.46 17.81
C ASN A 156 21.21 -18.46 18.65
N ASN A 157 20.47 -17.54 18.02
CA ASN A 157 19.72 -16.47 18.68
C ASN A 157 20.57 -15.63 19.67
N LEU A 158 21.83 -15.37 19.31
CA LEU A 158 22.74 -14.55 20.12
C LEU A 158 22.47 -13.06 19.86
N PHE A 159 22.29 -12.29 20.93
CA PHE A 159 22.11 -10.83 20.87
C PHE A 159 23.43 -10.05 20.97
N ASN A 160 24.48 -10.69 21.47
CA ASN A 160 25.82 -10.13 21.66
C ASN A 160 26.88 -11.19 21.33
N ASP A 161 28.16 -10.80 21.45
CA ASP A 161 29.30 -11.66 21.12
C ASP A 161 29.77 -12.52 22.29
N ASN A 162 28.99 -12.58 23.39
CA ASN A 162 29.38 -13.33 24.57
C ASN A 162 29.03 -14.81 24.41
N ILE A 163 30.06 -15.65 24.43
CA ILE A 163 29.96 -17.12 24.44
C ILE A 163 30.79 -17.67 25.61
N ALA A 164 30.33 -18.77 26.20
CA ALA A 164 31.02 -19.44 27.30
C ALA A 164 31.62 -20.79 26.84
N VAL A 165 32.72 -21.17 27.48
CA VAL A 165 33.35 -22.48 27.24
C VAL A 165 32.35 -23.58 27.61
N GLY A 166 32.10 -24.50 26.69
CA GLY A 166 31.10 -25.57 26.82
C GLY A 166 29.75 -25.28 26.16
N ASP A 167 29.50 -24.06 25.66
CA ASP A 167 28.29 -23.76 24.89
C ASP A 167 28.25 -24.58 23.59
N SER A 168 27.05 -25.04 23.20
CA SER A 168 26.83 -25.76 21.94
C SER A 168 26.23 -24.83 20.89
N LEU A 169 27.03 -24.44 19.89
CA LEU A 169 26.65 -23.56 18.80
C LEU A 169 26.32 -24.34 17.53
N LYS A 170 25.20 -24.02 16.90
CA LYS A 170 24.83 -24.46 15.55
C LYS A 170 25.62 -23.66 14.52
N ILE A 171 26.40 -24.36 13.71
CA ILE A 171 27.24 -23.81 12.65
C ILE A 171 26.66 -24.22 11.30
N LEU A 172 26.29 -23.25 10.47
CA LEU A 172 25.72 -23.50 9.14
C LEU A 172 26.81 -23.95 8.15
N PRO A 173 26.43 -24.69 7.09
CA PRO A 173 27.35 -25.11 6.05
C PRO A 173 27.92 -23.96 5.21
N VAL A 174 27.18 -22.83 5.12
CA VAL A 174 27.55 -21.62 4.36
C VAL A 174 27.07 -20.37 5.09
N THR A 175 27.64 -19.22 4.72
CA THR A 175 27.14 -17.90 5.14
C THR A 175 25.70 -17.72 4.68
N GLY A 176 24.84 -17.28 5.60
CA GLY A 176 23.42 -17.08 5.36
C GLY A 176 22.55 -17.36 6.58
N ILE A 177 21.33 -17.84 6.34
CA ILE A 177 20.30 -18.06 7.36
C ILE A 177 19.70 -19.45 7.23
N SER A 178 19.44 -20.08 8.38
CA SER A 178 18.61 -21.29 8.46
C SER A 178 17.17 -20.84 8.67
N TYR A 179 16.31 -21.06 7.68
CA TYR A 179 14.94 -20.58 7.66
C TYR A 179 13.96 -21.75 7.76
N LYS A 180 13.00 -21.66 8.69
CA LYS A 180 11.90 -22.61 8.78
C LYS A 180 10.74 -22.13 7.90
N VAL A 181 10.40 -22.93 6.89
CA VAL A 181 9.34 -22.59 5.91
C VAL A 181 8.00 -22.43 6.62
N ALA A 182 7.32 -21.30 6.39
CA ALA A 182 5.97 -21.05 6.88
C ALA A 182 4.91 -21.33 5.80
N LYS A 183 3.65 -21.43 6.23
CA LYS A 183 2.52 -21.63 5.31
C LYS A 183 2.43 -20.52 4.27
N GLY A 184 2.47 -20.90 2.99
CA GLY A 184 2.36 -19.98 1.86
C GLY A 184 3.69 -19.35 1.44
N ASP A 185 4.82 -19.74 2.04
CA ASP A 185 6.13 -19.33 1.56
C ASP A 185 6.46 -19.98 0.21
N SER A 186 7.16 -19.21 -0.63
CA SER A 186 7.83 -19.68 -1.83
C SER A 186 9.31 -19.31 -1.75
N VAL A 187 10.15 -19.96 -2.57
CA VAL A 187 11.57 -19.61 -2.65
C VAL A 187 11.75 -18.12 -2.93
N TYR A 188 10.92 -17.55 -3.80
CA TYR A 188 10.94 -16.12 -4.12
C TYR A 188 10.54 -15.23 -2.93
N SER A 189 9.49 -15.57 -2.18
CA SER A 189 9.08 -14.76 -1.02
C SER A 189 10.11 -14.79 0.09
N ILE A 190 10.75 -15.94 0.32
CA ILE A 190 11.84 -16.12 1.30
C ILE A 190 13.07 -15.32 0.88
N ALA A 191 13.51 -15.46 -0.38
CA ALA A 191 14.67 -14.73 -0.91
C ALA A 191 14.51 -13.22 -0.75
N LYS A 192 13.33 -12.69 -1.14
CA LYS A 192 13.00 -11.28 -0.98
C LYS A 192 12.96 -10.83 0.50
N LYS A 193 12.46 -11.68 1.38
CA LYS A 193 12.38 -11.38 2.82
C LYS A 193 13.76 -11.34 3.46
N LEU A 194 14.70 -12.15 3.00
CA LEU A 194 16.05 -12.28 3.54
C LEU A 194 17.11 -11.59 2.67
N ASP A 195 16.69 -10.68 1.78
CA ASP A 195 17.57 -9.90 0.91
C ASP A 195 18.64 -10.73 0.16
N THR A 196 18.24 -11.88 -0.38
CA THR A 196 19.10 -12.75 -1.19
C THR A 196 18.46 -13.07 -2.54
N GLU A 197 19.22 -13.72 -3.41
CA GLU A 197 18.76 -14.17 -4.71
C GLU A 197 18.08 -15.54 -4.61
N ALA A 198 16.90 -15.67 -5.21
CA ALA A 198 16.15 -16.93 -5.21
C ALA A 198 16.94 -18.09 -5.83
N GLN A 199 17.76 -17.80 -6.85
CA GLN A 199 18.57 -18.81 -7.54
C GLN A 199 19.61 -19.44 -6.60
N LYS A 200 20.22 -18.65 -5.70
CA LYS A 200 21.17 -19.18 -4.71
C LYS A 200 20.56 -20.20 -3.76
N ILE A 201 19.27 -20.06 -3.46
CA ILE A 201 18.52 -21.00 -2.63
C ILE A 201 18.24 -22.29 -3.39
N VAL A 202 17.88 -22.18 -4.68
CA VAL A 202 17.62 -23.32 -5.57
C VAL A 202 18.89 -24.11 -5.87
N ASP A 203 19.98 -23.42 -6.18
CA ASP A 203 21.26 -24.01 -6.55
C ASP A 203 21.99 -24.63 -5.37
N PHE A 204 21.54 -24.36 -4.14
CA PHE A 204 22.14 -24.93 -2.95
C PHE A 204 21.86 -26.44 -2.89
N PRO A 205 22.87 -27.32 -3.06
CA PRO A 205 22.65 -28.75 -3.28
C PRO A 205 22.01 -29.50 -2.11
N PHE A 206 22.00 -28.89 -0.92
CA PHE A 206 21.51 -29.50 0.31
C PHE A 206 20.14 -28.99 0.74
N ASN A 207 19.48 -28.19 -0.10
CA ASN A 207 18.06 -27.87 0.06
C ASN A 207 17.21 -28.94 -0.61
N ASP A 208 16.17 -29.39 0.11
CA ASP A 208 15.20 -30.35 -0.41
C ASP A 208 13.88 -29.63 -0.78
N PHE A 209 13.31 -30.04 -1.91
CA PHE A 209 12.10 -29.45 -2.47
C PHE A 209 11.06 -30.54 -2.70
N ALA A 210 9.81 -30.28 -2.33
CA ALA A 210 8.72 -31.23 -2.51
C ALA A 210 8.50 -31.60 -3.99
N ASN A 211 8.81 -30.68 -4.90
CA ASN A 211 8.88 -30.94 -6.31
C ASN A 211 10.08 -30.19 -6.92
N PRO A 212 11.03 -30.88 -7.57
CA PRO A 212 12.25 -30.29 -8.10
C PRO A 212 12.04 -29.43 -9.36
N GLU A 213 10.92 -29.58 -10.08
CA GLU A 213 10.60 -28.75 -11.25
C GLU A 213 9.97 -27.42 -10.86
N THR A 214 9.19 -27.41 -9.78
CA THR A 214 8.44 -26.23 -9.31
C THR A 214 9.04 -25.58 -8.07
N PHE A 215 10.08 -26.19 -7.48
CA PHE A 215 10.73 -25.78 -6.23
C PHE A 215 9.74 -25.54 -5.08
N SER A 216 8.69 -26.36 -5.01
CA SER A 216 7.65 -26.23 -3.99
C SER A 216 8.21 -26.63 -2.61
N LEU A 217 7.78 -25.89 -1.59
CA LEU A 217 8.28 -26.04 -0.22
C LEU A 217 7.21 -26.67 0.68
N VAL A 218 7.63 -27.53 1.62
CA VAL A 218 6.76 -28.08 2.65
C VAL A 218 6.76 -27.17 3.89
N GLU A 219 5.59 -26.88 4.44
CA GLU A 219 5.48 -26.13 5.69
C GLU A 219 6.26 -26.84 6.81
N GLY A 220 7.12 -26.09 7.50
CA GLY A 220 7.93 -26.57 8.60
C GLY A 220 9.30 -27.15 8.22
N GLN A 221 9.61 -27.32 6.93
CA GLN A 221 10.95 -27.78 6.51
C GLN A 221 12.02 -26.71 6.79
N MET A 222 13.24 -27.14 7.06
CA MET A 222 14.38 -26.25 7.24
C MET A 222 15.07 -26.04 5.89
N LEU A 223 15.27 -24.77 5.54
CA LEU A 223 15.90 -24.35 4.30
C LEU A 223 17.15 -23.54 4.64
N ILE A 224 18.27 -23.86 4.00
CA ILE A 224 19.46 -23.02 4.06
C ILE A 224 19.31 -21.94 3.01
N VAL A 225 19.47 -20.69 3.42
CA VAL A 225 19.36 -19.51 2.56
C VAL A 225 20.74 -18.87 2.46
N PRO A 226 21.54 -19.21 1.43
CA PRO A 226 22.87 -18.63 1.26
C PRO A 226 22.80 -17.11 1.09
N ASP A 227 23.75 -16.42 1.70
CA ASP A 227 23.86 -14.95 1.73
C ASP A 227 22.62 -14.22 2.27
N GLY A 228 21.69 -14.94 2.90
CA GLY A 228 20.51 -14.34 3.50
C GLY A 228 20.88 -13.42 4.65
N VAL A 229 20.29 -12.22 4.67
CA VAL A 229 20.43 -11.22 5.72
C VAL A 229 19.11 -11.09 6.47
N LYS A 230 19.16 -11.14 7.80
CA LYS A 230 17.96 -11.01 8.63
C LYS A 230 17.53 -9.54 8.59
N PRO A 231 16.28 -9.21 8.22
CA PRO A 231 15.82 -7.82 8.21
C PRO A 231 16.03 -7.17 9.57
N ALA A 232 16.52 -5.93 9.58
CA ALA A 232 16.55 -5.13 10.78
C ALA A 232 15.13 -4.99 11.37
N GLU A 233 14.99 -5.17 12.68
CA GLU A 233 13.71 -4.99 13.35
C GLU A 233 13.24 -3.55 13.17
N GLN A 234 12.06 -3.36 12.55
CA GLN A 234 11.52 -2.02 12.39
C GLN A 234 11.08 -1.44 13.74
N PRO A 235 11.35 -0.15 14.03
CA PRO A 235 10.91 0.46 15.26
C PRO A 235 9.38 0.43 15.34
N THR A 236 8.85 -0.16 16.41
CA THR A 236 7.41 -0.13 16.66
C THR A 236 7.02 1.26 17.14
N PHE A 237 6.39 2.05 16.27
CA PHE A 237 5.81 3.33 16.67
C PHE A 237 4.59 3.08 17.58
N ARG A 238 4.74 3.35 18.88
CA ARG A 238 3.58 3.40 19.78
C ARG A 238 2.76 4.63 19.41
N ARG A 239 1.60 4.42 18.80
CA ARG A 239 0.65 5.51 18.52
C ARG A 239 0.15 6.06 19.85
N GLN A 240 0.35 7.36 20.09
CA GLN A 240 -0.23 8.04 21.24
C GLN A 240 -1.77 7.97 21.13
N THR A 241 -2.41 7.44 22.16
CA THR A 241 -3.88 7.42 22.29
C THR A 241 -4.31 8.55 23.21
N TYR A 242 -5.22 9.39 22.73
CA TYR A 242 -5.79 10.48 23.50
C TYR A 242 -7.12 10.03 24.07
N ILE A 243 -7.32 10.19 25.38
CA ILE A 243 -8.51 9.71 26.08
C ILE A 243 -9.31 10.92 26.56
N ALA A 244 -10.57 11.00 26.17
CA ALA A 244 -11.56 11.88 26.75
C ALA A 244 -11.86 11.42 28.19
N GLN A 245 -11.70 12.31 29.18
CA GLN A 245 -11.72 11.94 30.61
C GLN A 245 -13.12 11.48 31.08
N GLY A 246 -14.18 11.95 30.42
CA GLY A 246 -15.57 11.64 30.74
C GLY A 246 -16.25 12.73 31.56
N PRO A 247 -17.58 12.63 31.74
CA PRO A 247 -18.36 13.71 32.30
C PRO A 247 -18.06 13.95 33.79
N VAL A 248 -17.90 15.22 34.14
CA VAL A 248 -17.81 15.75 35.50
C VAL A 248 -18.93 16.77 35.69
N ALA A 249 -19.53 16.81 36.88
CA ALA A 249 -20.51 17.84 37.20
C ALA A 249 -19.82 19.20 37.29
N ILE A 250 -20.36 20.20 36.59
CA ILE A 250 -19.84 21.57 36.57
C ILE A 250 -20.85 22.54 37.20
N SER A 251 -20.35 23.55 37.91
CA SER A 251 -21.17 24.66 38.41
C SER A 251 -21.03 25.87 37.46
N GLY A 252 -22.13 26.33 36.87
CA GLY A 252 -22.15 27.53 36.02
C GLY A 252 -22.06 27.28 34.51
N MET A 253 -21.38 28.20 33.79
CA MET A 253 -21.28 28.24 32.31
C MET A 253 -20.09 27.43 31.75
N GLY A 254 -19.65 26.39 32.46
CA GLY A 254 -18.55 25.54 32.01
C GLY A 254 -18.96 24.54 30.93
N PHE A 255 -17.97 23.78 30.46
CA PHE A 255 -18.17 22.62 29.61
C PHE A 255 -17.55 21.39 30.28
N THR A 256 -18.18 20.24 30.10
CA THR A 256 -17.65 18.94 30.51
C THR A 256 -17.57 18.02 29.31
N TRP A 257 -16.67 17.03 29.36
CA TRP A 257 -16.69 15.93 28.40
C TRP A 257 -18.06 15.25 28.37
N PRO A 258 -18.69 15.10 27.20
CA PRO A 258 -20.00 14.45 27.09
C PRO A 258 -19.93 12.94 27.25
N ILE A 259 -18.72 12.36 27.11
CA ILE A 259 -18.49 10.93 27.21
C ILE A 259 -17.01 10.62 27.45
N ARG A 260 -16.74 9.45 28.04
CA ARG A 260 -15.39 8.86 28.13
C ARG A 260 -15.12 7.97 26.92
N GLY A 261 -13.96 8.14 26.28
CA GLY A 261 -13.58 7.35 25.11
C GLY A 261 -12.25 7.76 24.51
N ILE A 262 -11.87 7.11 23.42
CA ILE A 262 -10.64 7.41 22.68
C ILE A 262 -10.97 8.48 21.63
N ILE A 263 -10.20 9.56 21.59
CA ILE A 263 -10.34 10.57 20.53
C ILE A 263 -9.74 9.99 19.25
N THR A 264 -10.59 9.70 18.28
CA THR A 264 -10.18 9.13 16.98
C THR A 264 -9.91 10.19 15.93
N GLN A 265 -10.55 11.35 16.05
CA GLN A 265 -10.35 12.47 15.13
C GLN A 265 -10.49 13.80 15.88
N PHE A 266 -9.50 14.67 15.70
CA PHE A 266 -9.48 16.02 16.24
C PHE A 266 -10.04 17.02 15.25
N SER A 267 -10.44 18.18 15.78
CA SER A 267 -10.88 19.30 14.96
C SER A 267 -9.81 19.71 13.95
N SER A 268 -10.20 19.87 12.70
CA SER A 268 -9.36 20.30 11.59
C SER A 268 -10.18 21.13 10.58
N TRP A 269 -9.52 21.68 9.55
CA TRP A 269 -10.16 22.57 8.58
C TRP A 269 -11.34 21.93 7.80
N TYR A 270 -11.43 20.61 7.73
CA TYR A 270 -12.52 19.87 7.05
C TYR A 270 -13.45 19.11 8.00
N HIS A 271 -13.16 19.13 9.31
CA HIS A 271 -13.93 18.44 10.33
C HIS A 271 -13.82 19.25 11.62
N THR A 272 -14.73 20.20 11.80
CA THR A 272 -14.74 21.12 12.94
C THR A 272 -15.52 20.52 14.11
N ALA A 273 -15.09 19.34 14.53
CA ALA A 273 -15.74 18.52 15.53
C ALA A 273 -14.71 17.67 16.29
N LEU A 274 -15.18 16.92 17.29
CA LEU A 274 -14.39 15.92 18.00
C LEU A 274 -15.07 14.56 17.89
N ASP A 275 -14.35 13.56 17.37
CA ASP A 275 -14.84 12.19 17.30
C ASP A 275 -14.29 11.38 18.46
N ILE A 276 -15.19 10.94 19.34
CA ILE A 276 -14.86 10.19 20.56
C ILE A 276 -15.41 8.76 20.43
N ALA A 277 -14.53 7.81 20.16
CA ALA A 277 -14.87 6.39 20.01
C ALA A 277 -15.01 5.71 21.36
N THR A 278 -16.12 4.98 21.51
CA THR A 278 -16.43 4.16 22.68
C THR A 278 -17.49 3.13 22.30
N SER A 279 -17.84 2.22 23.21
CA SER A 279 -18.76 1.14 22.94
C SER A 279 -20.16 1.62 22.52
N TYR A 280 -20.78 0.91 21.59
CA TYR A 280 -22.18 1.11 21.23
C TYR A 280 -23.07 1.05 22.48
N GLY A 281 -24.08 1.93 22.56
CA GLY A 281 -25.00 1.98 23.70
C GLY A 281 -24.45 2.70 24.93
N THR A 282 -23.22 3.22 24.92
CA THR A 282 -22.70 4.03 26.04
C THR A 282 -23.51 5.33 26.16
N PRO A 283 -23.95 5.73 27.37
CA PRO A 283 -24.72 6.96 27.55
C PRO A 283 -23.89 8.21 27.22
N VAL A 284 -24.50 9.13 26.48
CA VAL A 284 -23.95 10.44 26.15
C VAL A 284 -24.69 11.48 26.97
N VAL A 285 -23.96 12.32 27.72
CA VAL A 285 -24.55 13.40 28.50
C VAL A 285 -24.34 14.76 27.85
N SER A 286 -25.11 15.76 28.28
CA SER A 286 -24.91 17.14 27.83
C SER A 286 -23.54 17.66 28.29
N ALA A 287 -22.78 18.26 27.38
CA ALA A 287 -21.51 18.91 27.67
C ALA A 287 -21.71 20.28 28.36
N GLN A 288 -22.86 20.91 28.20
CA GLN A 288 -23.19 22.21 28.81
C GLN A 288 -24.61 22.23 29.38
N ASN A 289 -24.86 23.15 30.32
CA ASN A 289 -26.23 23.46 30.75
C ASN A 289 -26.95 24.14 29.58
N GLY A 290 -28.26 23.94 29.43
CA GLY A 290 -29.02 24.61 28.37
C GLY A 290 -30.38 23.98 28.11
N ALA A 291 -30.97 24.35 26.99
CA ALA A 291 -32.23 23.78 26.50
C ALA A 291 -31.99 22.97 25.23
N VAL A 292 -32.69 21.84 25.09
CA VAL A 292 -32.70 21.06 23.84
C VAL A 292 -33.39 21.88 22.75
N GLU A 293 -32.64 22.28 21.74
CA GLU A 293 -33.15 23.07 20.61
C GLU A 293 -33.80 22.17 19.56
N SER A 294 -33.17 21.04 19.23
CA SER A 294 -33.71 20.11 18.25
C SER A 294 -33.26 18.67 18.49
N VAL A 295 -34.09 17.76 18.01
CA VAL A 295 -33.94 16.32 18.13
C VAL A 295 -34.26 15.73 16.75
N SER A 296 -33.31 15.00 16.18
CA SER A 296 -33.48 14.30 14.89
C SER A 296 -33.27 12.81 15.08
N VAL A 297 -34.15 11.98 14.53
CA VAL A 297 -34.08 10.52 14.65
C VAL A 297 -34.09 9.88 13.26
N GLY A 298 -33.04 9.11 12.94
CA GLY A 298 -32.98 8.32 11.70
C GLY A 298 -32.88 9.14 10.40
N THR A 299 -32.60 10.44 10.47
CA THR A 299 -32.54 11.32 9.30
C THR A 299 -31.18 11.27 8.61
N TRP A 300 -31.17 11.45 7.28
CA TRP A 300 -29.93 11.71 6.53
C TRP A 300 -29.61 13.21 6.55
N ASP A 301 -29.49 13.76 7.76
CA ASP A 301 -29.21 15.19 8.03
C ASP A 301 -27.71 15.48 7.82
N GLY A 302 -27.28 15.58 6.56
CA GLY A 302 -25.87 15.83 6.22
C GLY A 302 -24.90 14.70 6.61
N GLY A 303 -25.42 13.57 7.09
CA GLY A 303 -24.63 12.43 7.59
C GLY A 303 -24.63 12.28 9.11
N TYR A 304 -25.21 13.22 9.88
CA TYR A 304 -25.23 13.15 11.36
C TYR A 304 -26.05 12.00 11.92
N GLY A 305 -27.06 11.52 11.18
CA GLY A 305 -27.96 10.49 11.68
C GLY A 305 -28.83 11.02 12.82
N THR A 306 -29.11 10.15 13.80
CA THR A 306 -29.82 10.53 15.01
C THR A 306 -28.95 11.48 15.84
N ASN A 307 -29.44 12.68 16.10
CA ASN A 307 -28.68 13.74 16.75
C ASN A 307 -29.52 14.64 17.65
N VAL A 308 -28.86 15.28 18.61
CA VAL A 308 -29.45 16.24 19.54
C VAL A 308 -28.67 17.55 19.47
N ARG A 309 -29.36 18.69 19.44
CA ARG A 309 -28.76 20.02 19.60
C ARG A 309 -29.19 20.63 20.93
N VAL A 310 -28.22 21.12 21.71
CA VAL A 310 -28.47 21.82 22.98
C VAL A 310 -27.92 23.23 22.88
N ARG A 311 -28.78 24.22 23.13
CA ARG A 311 -28.45 25.65 23.07
C ARG A 311 -28.40 26.27 24.47
N ASN A 312 -27.39 27.11 24.69
CA ASN A 312 -27.24 27.96 25.86
C ASN A 312 -26.73 29.34 25.42
N GLY A 313 -27.62 30.33 25.36
CA GLY A 313 -27.32 31.65 24.81
C GLY A 313 -26.82 31.56 23.37
N ASP A 314 -25.62 32.10 23.13
CA ASP A 314 -24.96 32.13 21.81
C ASP A 314 -24.21 30.82 21.46
N VAL A 315 -24.25 29.81 22.33
CA VAL A 315 -23.52 28.56 22.15
C VAL A 315 -24.46 27.38 21.93
N GLU A 316 -24.25 26.64 20.85
CA GLU A 316 -24.97 25.42 20.49
C GLU A 316 -23.99 24.24 20.47
N THR A 317 -24.41 23.11 21.02
CA THR A 317 -23.67 21.84 20.98
C THR A 317 -24.45 20.79 20.22
N LEU A 318 -23.76 20.02 19.37
CA LEU A 318 -24.34 18.93 18.60
C LEU A 318 -23.76 17.59 19.07
N TYR A 319 -24.64 16.60 19.24
CA TYR A 319 -24.31 15.22 19.60
C TYR A 319 -24.89 14.30 18.54
N SER A 320 -24.03 13.71 17.71
CA SER A 320 -24.44 12.96 16.50
C SER A 320 -24.09 11.48 16.55
N HIS A 321 -24.62 10.72 15.58
CA HIS A 321 -24.48 9.27 15.43
C HIS A 321 -25.10 8.44 16.56
N LEU A 322 -26.07 9.00 17.29
CA LEU A 322 -26.69 8.33 18.42
C LEU A 322 -27.52 7.11 17.98
N SER A 323 -27.69 6.12 18.85
CA SER A 323 -28.57 4.97 18.60
C SER A 323 -30.02 5.26 19.00
N GLY A 324 -30.19 6.14 19.97
CA GLY A 324 -31.49 6.60 20.48
C GLY A 324 -31.32 7.89 21.28
N ILE A 325 -32.45 8.54 21.57
CA ILE A 325 -32.52 9.85 22.25
C ILE A 325 -33.39 9.70 23.50
N ASN A 326 -32.97 10.35 24.59
CA ASN A 326 -33.61 10.30 25.91
C ASN A 326 -34.12 11.67 26.37
N VAL A 327 -34.18 12.64 25.46
CA VAL A 327 -34.62 14.01 25.74
C VAL A 327 -35.61 14.51 24.70
N SER A 328 -36.41 15.51 25.08
CA SER A 328 -37.39 16.16 24.21
C SER A 328 -37.01 17.61 23.90
N VAL A 329 -37.48 18.14 22.78
CA VAL A 329 -37.28 19.56 22.42
C VAL A 329 -37.85 20.47 23.52
N GLY A 330 -37.10 21.50 23.88
CA GLY A 330 -37.44 22.45 24.97
C GLY A 330 -37.04 21.98 26.38
N GLN A 331 -36.61 20.72 26.55
CA GLN A 331 -36.18 20.20 27.84
C GLN A 331 -34.92 20.93 28.34
N GLN A 332 -34.92 21.33 29.62
CA GLN A 332 -33.72 21.83 30.29
C GLN A 332 -32.80 20.66 30.64
N VAL A 333 -31.52 20.80 30.31
CA VAL A 333 -30.49 19.78 30.52
C VAL A 333 -29.35 20.35 31.34
N ASN A 334 -28.83 19.52 32.23
CA ASN A 334 -27.70 19.85 33.10
C ASN A 334 -26.45 19.16 32.56
N ALA A 335 -25.35 19.92 32.47
CA ALA A 335 -24.06 19.44 32.05
C ALA A 335 -23.58 18.27 32.92
N GLY A 336 -23.05 17.23 32.29
CA GLY A 336 -22.45 16.08 32.95
C GLY A 336 -23.44 15.08 33.55
N SER A 337 -24.68 15.48 33.85
CA SER A 337 -25.67 14.62 34.47
C SER A 337 -26.82 14.21 33.55
N THR A 338 -27.28 15.09 32.66
CA THR A 338 -28.44 14.78 31.82
C THR A 338 -28.03 13.94 30.63
N VAL A 339 -28.50 12.69 30.59
CA VAL A 339 -28.31 11.76 29.47
C VAL A 339 -29.18 12.21 28.29
N LEU A 340 -28.52 12.57 27.19
CA LEU A 340 -29.16 12.98 25.94
C LEU A 340 -29.56 11.78 25.08
N GLY A 341 -28.80 10.69 25.15
CA GLY A 341 -29.00 9.50 24.36
C GLY A 341 -27.84 8.52 24.54
N TRP A 342 -27.68 7.62 23.57
CA TRP A 342 -26.65 6.58 23.62
C TRP A 342 -25.84 6.55 22.32
N ILE A 343 -24.57 6.14 22.43
CA ILE A 343 -23.71 5.95 21.26
C ILE A 343 -24.35 4.98 20.29
N GLY A 344 -24.28 5.30 19.01
CA GLY A 344 -24.84 4.48 17.96
C GLY A 344 -23.95 4.41 16.74
N MET A 345 -24.60 4.07 15.63
CA MET A 345 -24.00 4.00 14.31
C MET A 345 -24.95 4.55 13.24
N THR A 346 -25.77 5.53 13.60
CA THR A 346 -26.74 6.12 12.67
C THR A 346 -26.06 7.17 11.78
N GLY A 347 -26.62 7.42 10.59
CA GLY A 347 -26.02 8.35 9.62
C GLY A 347 -24.79 7.75 8.92
N ARG A 348 -23.76 8.58 8.69
CA ARG A 348 -22.55 8.19 7.96
C ARG A 348 -21.39 8.00 8.94
N THR A 349 -21.12 6.75 9.31
CA THR A 349 -20.06 6.39 10.26
C THR A 349 -19.36 5.09 9.87
N THR A 350 -18.09 4.94 10.26
CA THR A 350 -17.27 3.73 10.06
C THR A 350 -17.26 2.82 11.29
N GLY A 351 -17.73 3.30 12.45
CA GLY A 351 -17.76 2.55 13.71
C GLY A 351 -18.38 3.37 14.85
N PRO A 352 -18.69 2.74 16.00
CA PRO A 352 -19.32 3.43 17.12
C PRO A 352 -18.45 4.59 17.66
N HIS A 353 -18.98 5.81 17.58
CA HIS A 353 -18.36 7.01 18.15
C HIS A 353 -19.39 8.13 18.35
N LEU A 354 -19.04 9.12 19.16
CA LEU A 354 -19.73 10.40 19.24
C LEU A 354 -19.04 11.40 18.32
N HIS A 355 -19.79 12.01 17.41
CA HIS A 355 -19.35 13.23 16.71
C HIS A 355 -19.92 14.43 17.50
N PHE A 356 -19.02 15.19 18.13
CA PHE A 356 -19.36 16.31 19.01
C PHE A 356 -18.93 17.65 18.40
N GLU A 357 -19.87 18.60 18.28
CA GLU A 357 -19.58 19.94 17.78
C GLU A 357 -19.91 21.02 18.81
N VAL A 358 -19.20 22.13 18.72
CA VAL A 358 -19.52 23.38 19.40
C VAL A 358 -19.65 24.47 18.35
N ARG A 359 -20.76 25.20 18.37
CA ARG A 359 -21.04 26.34 17.52
C ARG A 359 -21.22 27.57 18.40
N LYS A 360 -20.55 28.67 18.06
CA LYS A 360 -20.72 29.98 18.69
C LYS A 360 -21.24 30.96 17.65
N GLY A 361 -22.44 31.49 17.86
CA GLY A 361 -23.19 32.22 16.85
C GLY A 361 -23.39 31.37 15.59
N SER A 362 -22.87 31.84 14.45
CA SER A 362 -22.95 31.13 13.17
C SER A 362 -21.75 30.23 12.87
N SER A 363 -20.70 30.24 13.71
CA SER A 363 -19.41 29.60 13.41
C SER A 363 -19.19 28.33 14.23
N LEU A 364 -18.80 27.24 13.56
CA LEU A 364 -18.29 26.04 14.22
C LEU A 364 -16.87 26.31 14.74
N VAL A 365 -16.60 25.90 15.97
CA VAL A 365 -15.32 26.10 16.65
C VAL A 365 -14.77 24.76 17.14
N ASN A 366 -13.44 24.69 17.31
CA ASN A 366 -12.80 23.52 17.89
C ASN A 366 -13.37 23.26 19.30
N PRO A 367 -13.98 22.08 19.58
CA PRO A 367 -14.55 21.79 20.89
C PRO A 367 -13.50 21.59 22.00
N LEU A 368 -12.29 21.14 21.64
CA LEU A 368 -11.30 20.67 22.61
C LEU A 368 -10.91 21.71 23.69
N PRO A 369 -10.72 23.00 23.39
CA PRO A 369 -10.37 24.00 24.40
C PRO A 369 -11.47 24.30 25.42
N TYR A 370 -12.72 23.88 25.15
CA TYR A 370 -13.85 24.11 26.06
C TYR A 370 -13.98 22.99 27.08
N LEU A 371 -13.63 21.76 26.71
CA LEU A 371 -13.86 20.56 27.53
C LEU A 371 -12.86 20.47 28.68
N GLN A 372 -13.38 20.42 29.91
CA GLN A 372 -12.60 20.31 31.15
C GLN A 372 -12.61 18.88 31.68
#